data_AF-A0AAV2HJP6-F1
#
_entry.id   AF-A0AAV2HJP6-F1
#
_cell.length_a   1.000
_cell.length_b   1.000
_cell.length_c   1.000
_cell.angle_alpha   90.00
_cell.angle_beta   90.00
_cell.angle_gamma   90.00
#
_symmetry.space_group_name_H-M   'P 1'
#
loop_
_entity.id
_entity.type
_entity.pdbx_description
1 polymer ?
#
loop_
_entity_poly.entity_id
_entity_poly.type
_entity_poly.pdbx_seq_one_letter_code
_entity_poly.pdbx_strand_id
1 'polypeptide(L)'
;RDEDIVNYIKTQGELTVRIISSHTSPKRPEGYSFYEYRGKQLQRNGTGFIQYVYRNDTRSGAPCPCPECRTSAHPRVAWAKVKVRTATHLVFDDDEARRTVVQLFYDVDGDKTGVKVLHGESVRHGTLAGDWCDMRCVTHDMELVDHLKDTWGRWRWLETKINQNYATHPDPRLAVVVRWLLW
;
A
#
# COMPACT_ATOMS: atom_id res chain seq x y z
N ARG A 1 -23.33 19.22 -2.73
CA ARG A 1 -22.02 18.51 -2.83
C ARG A 1 -22.39 17.05 -3.03
N ASP A 2 -21.88 16.39 -4.08
CA ASP A 2 -22.23 15.00 -4.35
C ASP A 2 -21.65 14.11 -3.23
N GLU A 3 -22.53 13.47 -2.48
CA GLU A 3 -22.15 12.65 -1.32
C GLU A 3 -21.37 11.39 -1.73
N ASP A 4 -21.66 10.84 -2.92
CA ASP A 4 -20.92 9.70 -3.45
C ASP A 4 -19.46 10.08 -3.71
N ILE A 5 -19.22 11.27 -4.29
CA ILE A 5 -17.86 11.77 -4.54
C ILE A 5 -17.11 12.00 -3.21
N VAL A 6 -17.77 12.57 -2.21
CA VAL A 6 -17.16 12.77 -0.89
C VAL A 6 -16.78 11.43 -0.25
N ASN A 7 -17.66 10.45 -0.30
CA ASN A 7 -17.40 9.12 0.23
C ASN A 7 -16.33 8.36 -0.57
N TYR A 8 -16.25 8.58 -1.87
CA TYR A 8 -15.20 8.03 -2.72
C TYR A 8 -13.83 8.57 -2.31
N ILE A 9 -13.72 9.87 -2.08
CA ILE A 9 -12.49 10.51 -1.61
C ILE A 9 -12.08 9.98 -0.22
N LYS A 10 -13.04 9.84 0.70
CA LYS A 10 -12.77 9.31 2.05
C LYS A 10 -12.23 7.87 2.00
N THR A 11 -12.90 7.00 1.26
CA THR A 11 -12.45 5.60 1.09
C THR A 11 -11.08 5.52 0.38
N GLN A 12 -10.80 6.43 -0.56
CA GLN A 12 -9.49 6.53 -1.17
C GLN A 12 -8.40 6.96 -0.17
N GLY A 13 -8.72 7.84 0.78
CA GLY A 13 -7.84 8.21 1.89
C GLY A 13 -7.55 7.03 2.83
N GLU A 14 -8.58 6.29 3.23
CA GLU A 14 -8.45 5.10 4.08
C GLU A 14 -7.56 4.00 3.43
N LEU A 15 -7.54 3.92 2.10
CA LEU A 15 -6.70 2.98 1.33
C LEU A 15 -5.32 3.55 0.95
N THR A 16 -5.08 4.83 1.24
CA THR A 16 -3.78 5.47 1.04
C THR A 16 -2.87 5.13 2.22
N VAL A 17 -1.63 4.77 1.91
CA VAL A 17 -0.67 4.32 2.90
C VAL A 17 0.62 5.12 2.83
N ARG A 18 1.29 5.26 3.97
CA ARG A 18 2.67 5.74 4.04
C ARG A 18 3.61 4.57 3.88
N ILE A 19 4.62 4.73 3.04
CA ILE A 19 5.64 3.72 2.76
C ILE A 19 6.97 4.24 3.26
N ILE A 20 7.66 3.42 4.05
CA ILE A 20 8.96 3.71 4.63
C ILE A 20 9.92 2.60 4.19
N SER A 21 10.75 2.90 3.19
CA SER A 21 11.81 2.02 2.71
C SER A 21 13.14 2.43 3.34
N SER A 22 13.85 1.51 3.96
CA SER A 22 15.08 1.81 4.71
C SER A 22 16.38 1.42 3.99
N HIS A 23 16.27 0.71 2.86
CA HIS A 23 17.42 0.10 2.19
C HIS A 23 17.41 0.34 0.69
N THR A 24 18.59 0.62 0.12
CA THR A 24 18.77 0.75 -1.33
C THR A 24 19.45 -0.49 -1.91
N SER A 25 18.73 -1.23 -2.74
CA SER A 25 19.20 -2.50 -3.32
C SER A 25 20.48 -2.29 -4.14
N PRO A 26 21.48 -3.18 -4.03
CA PRO A 26 22.68 -3.13 -4.87
C PRO A 26 22.38 -3.35 -6.37
N LYS A 27 21.19 -3.82 -6.72
CA LYS A 27 20.76 -4.12 -8.09
C LYS A 27 20.15 -2.92 -8.81
N ARG A 28 20.08 -1.74 -8.19
CA ARG A 28 19.51 -0.56 -8.87
C ARG A 28 20.28 -0.25 -10.17
N PRO A 29 19.59 0.04 -11.28
CA PRO A 29 20.24 0.33 -12.56
C PRO A 29 21.00 1.66 -12.53
N GLU A 30 22.07 1.73 -13.33
CA GLU A 30 22.81 2.97 -13.55
C GLU A 30 21.93 4.08 -14.11
N GLY A 31 22.11 5.29 -13.59
CA GLY A 31 21.30 6.46 -13.96
C GLY A 31 19.89 6.48 -13.38
N TYR A 32 19.45 5.46 -12.64
CA TYR A 32 18.14 5.46 -11.99
C TYR A 32 18.18 6.08 -10.59
N SER A 33 17.02 6.48 -10.07
CA SER A 33 16.87 7.06 -8.73
C SER A 33 17.59 6.24 -7.66
N PHE A 34 18.33 6.92 -6.80
CA PHE A 34 19.12 6.34 -5.70
C PHE A 34 20.24 5.36 -6.12
N TYR A 35 20.65 5.33 -7.39
CA TYR A 35 21.76 4.50 -7.85
C TYR A 35 23.04 4.71 -7.01
N GLU A 36 23.45 5.95 -6.72
CA GLU A 36 24.64 6.26 -5.90
C GLU A 36 24.60 5.74 -4.45
N TYR A 37 23.44 5.24 -4.01
CA TYR A 37 23.20 4.73 -2.66
C TYR A 37 23.08 3.20 -2.61
N ARG A 38 23.34 2.49 -3.71
CA ARG A 38 23.33 1.02 -3.77
C ARG A 38 24.08 0.37 -2.59
N GLY A 39 23.42 -0.57 -1.94
CA GLY A 39 23.92 -1.29 -0.76
C GLY A 39 23.85 -0.52 0.56
N LYS A 40 23.52 0.77 0.54
CA LYS A 40 23.45 1.62 1.74
C LYS A 40 22.07 1.55 2.41
N GLN A 41 22.06 1.84 3.71
CA GLN A 41 20.83 2.12 4.45
C GLN A 41 20.48 3.60 4.25
N LEU A 42 19.38 3.86 3.55
CA LEU A 42 18.87 5.20 3.27
C LEU A 42 17.36 5.16 3.43
N GLN A 43 16.85 5.87 4.43
CA GLN A 43 15.41 5.94 4.67
C GLN A 43 14.75 6.88 3.65
N ARG A 44 13.71 6.36 3.00
CA ARG A 44 12.89 7.08 2.02
C ARG A 44 11.43 6.91 2.41
N ASN A 45 10.70 8.01 2.36
CA ASN A 45 9.27 8.05 2.63
C ASN A 45 8.54 8.35 1.34
N GLY A 46 7.37 7.73 1.17
CA GLY A 46 6.45 8.07 0.11
C GLY A 46 5.07 7.51 0.41
N THR A 47 4.21 7.51 -0.58
CA THR A 47 2.84 7.00 -0.46
C THR A 47 2.61 5.81 -1.37
N GLY A 48 1.56 5.06 -1.06
CA GLY A 48 1.03 4.03 -1.94
C GLY A 48 -0.47 3.93 -1.78
N PHE A 49 -1.06 3.06 -2.60
CA PHE A 49 -2.49 2.79 -2.59
C PHE A 49 -2.75 1.29 -2.54
N ILE A 50 -3.65 0.86 -1.67
CA ILE A 50 -4.05 -0.54 -1.55
C ILE A 50 -4.93 -0.92 -2.74
N GLN A 51 -4.40 -1.78 -3.61
CA GLN A 51 -5.07 -2.24 -4.82
C GLN A 51 -5.94 -3.48 -4.58
N TYR A 52 -5.56 -4.34 -3.62
CA TYR A 52 -6.27 -5.59 -3.35
C TYR A 52 -5.86 -6.22 -2.02
N VAL A 53 -6.75 -7.01 -1.42
CA VAL A 53 -6.50 -7.77 -0.19
C VAL A 53 -6.85 -9.26 -0.40
N TYR A 54 -5.84 -10.11 -0.30
CA TYR A 54 -5.96 -11.57 -0.41
C TYR A 54 -5.84 -12.19 0.98
N ARG A 55 -6.93 -12.80 1.48
CA ARG A 55 -6.82 -13.64 2.67
C ARG A 55 -6.04 -14.89 2.30
N ASN A 56 -5.06 -15.27 3.12
CA ASN A 56 -4.51 -16.61 3.05
C ASN A 56 -5.47 -17.50 3.86
N ASP A 57 -6.54 -17.94 3.21
CA ASP A 57 -7.55 -18.81 3.76
C ASP A 57 -6.98 -20.23 3.90
N THR A 58 -6.11 -20.43 4.90
CA THR A 58 -5.74 -21.73 5.51
C THR A 58 -5.19 -22.85 4.59
N ARG A 59 -5.18 -22.73 3.26
CA ARG A 59 -4.83 -23.82 2.33
C ARG A 59 -3.39 -24.30 2.45
N SER A 60 -2.48 -23.44 2.92
CA SER A 60 -1.08 -23.80 3.09
C SER A 60 -0.71 -24.25 4.51
N GLY A 61 -1.53 -23.94 5.52
CA GLY A 61 -1.17 -24.09 6.94
C GLY A 61 0.09 -23.29 7.37
N ALA A 62 0.68 -22.50 6.47
CA ALA A 62 1.95 -21.85 6.69
C ALA A 62 1.80 -20.62 7.61
N PRO A 63 2.73 -20.43 8.57
CA PRO A 63 2.72 -19.26 9.43
C PRO A 63 2.90 -17.96 8.65
N CYS A 64 2.47 -16.85 9.24
CA CYS A 64 2.63 -15.52 8.66
C CYS A 64 4.11 -15.23 8.41
N PRO A 65 4.49 -14.79 7.19
CA PRO A 65 5.88 -14.52 6.85
C PRO A 65 6.36 -13.13 7.33
N CYS A 66 5.57 -12.41 8.13
CA CYS A 66 6.01 -11.12 8.68
C CYS A 66 7.22 -11.30 9.62
N PRO A 67 8.06 -10.26 9.80
CA PRO A 67 9.21 -10.33 10.70
C PRO A 67 8.86 -10.80 12.12
N GLU A 68 7.76 -10.30 12.68
CA GLU A 68 7.31 -10.61 14.04
C GLU A 68 6.96 -12.10 14.21
N CYS A 69 6.24 -12.69 13.25
CA CYS A 69 5.88 -14.09 13.30
C CYS A 69 7.08 -15.01 13.01
N ARG A 70 8.04 -14.58 12.18
CA ARG A 70 9.25 -15.37 11.91
C ARG A 70 10.13 -15.59 13.14
N THR A 71 10.13 -14.66 14.08
CA THR A 71 10.91 -14.74 15.32
C THR A 71 10.07 -15.17 16.53
N SER A 72 8.76 -15.32 16.37
CA SER A 72 7.85 -15.68 17.46
C SER A 72 7.86 -17.18 17.74
N ALA A 73 7.79 -17.56 19.02
CA ALA A 73 7.53 -18.95 19.43
C ALA A 73 6.08 -19.39 19.10
N HIS A 74 5.18 -18.43 18.86
CA HIS A 74 3.78 -18.64 18.54
C HIS A 74 3.40 -17.86 17.27
N PRO A 75 3.86 -18.30 16.09
CA PRO A 75 3.57 -17.61 14.84
C PRO A 75 2.08 -17.67 14.52
N ARG A 76 1.53 -16.58 13.98
CA ARG A 76 0.12 -16.51 13.57
C ARG A 76 -0.10 -17.29 12.28
N VAL A 77 -1.09 -18.17 12.26
CA VAL A 77 -1.48 -18.94 11.07
C VAL A 77 -2.54 -18.24 10.21
N ALA A 78 -3.36 -17.39 10.84
CA ALA A 78 -4.28 -16.50 10.14
C ALA A 78 -3.52 -15.23 9.74
N TRP A 79 -3.43 -14.98 8.43
CA TRP A 79 -2.79 -13.80 7.88
C TRP A 79 -3.27 -13.52 6.46
N ALA A 80 -2.95 -12.34 5.94
CA ALA A 80 -3.33 -11.91 4.60
C ALA A 80 -2.18 -11.24 3.86
N LYS A 81 -2.30 -11.24 2.52
CA LYS A 81 -1.47 -10.46 1.61
C LYS A 81 -2.23 -9.22 1.17
N VAL A 82 -1.58 -8.08 1.25
CA VAL A 82 -2.12 -6.79 0.78
C VAL A 82 -1.26 -6.34 -0.39
N LYS A 83 -1.89 -6.06 -1.53
CA LYS A 83 -1.22 -5.51 -2.71
C LYS A 83 -1.23 -4.00 -2.63
N VAL A 84 -0.06 -3.38 -2.57
CA VAL A 84 0.13 -1.93 -2.52
C VAL A 84 0.82 -1.48 -3.80
N ARG A 85 0.21 -0.52 -4.51
CA ARG A 85 0.84 0.17 -5.63
C ARG A 85 1.59 1.39 -5.14
N THR A 86 2.82 1.57 -5.58
CA THR A 86 3.67 2.72 -5.24
C THR A 86 4.67 2.99 -6.37
N ALA A 87 5.59 3.93 -6.14
CA ALA A 87 6.64 4.26 -7.09
C ALA A 87 7.80 3.26 -7.06
N THR A 88 8.30 2.88 -8.23
CA THR A 88 9.47 1.97 -8.36
C THR A 88 10.73 2.61 -7.78
N HIS A 89 10.87 3.94 -7.87
CA HIS A 89 11.99 4.62 -7.23
C HIS A 89 11.97 4.51 -5.71
N LEU A 90 10.80 4.33 -5.09
CA LEU A 90 10.65 4.20 -3.64
C LEU A 90 10.96 2.77 -3.19
N VAL A 91 10.44 1.77 -3.91
CA VAL A 91 10.71 0.35 -3.68
C VAL A 91 11.01 -0.34 -5.02
N PHE A 92 12.28 -0.67 -5.23
CA PHE A 92 12.77 -1.15 -6.53
C PHE A 92 12.58 -2.66 -6.73
N ASP A 93 12.94 -3.47 -5.74
CA ASP A 93 12.95 -4.93 -5.85
C ASP A 93 12.54 -5.61 -4.53
N ASP A 94 12.58 -6.95 -4.55
CA ASP A 94 12.29 -7.79 -3.39
C ASP A 94 13.18 -7.50 -2.17
N ASP A 95 14.43 -7.06 -2.39
CA ASP A 95 15.35 -6.79 -1.29
C ASP A 95 14.95 -5.51 -0.54
N GLU A 96 14.56 -4.47 -1.28
CA GLU A 96 13.99 -3.26 -0.69
C GLU A 96 12.61 -3.51 -0.08
N ALA A 97 11.75 -4.30 -0.74
CA ALA A 97 10.41 -4.61 -0.25
C ALA A 97 10.45 -5.29 1.12
N ARG A 98 11.34 -6.27 1.32
CA ARG A 98 11.49 -6.95 2.62
C ARG A 98 11.97 -6.04 3.75
N ARG A 99 12.54 -4.88 3.43
CA ARG A 99 13.01 -3.85 4.37
C ARG A 99 12.13 -2.60 4.34
N THR A 100 10.90 -2.76 3.87
CA THR A 100 9.89 -1.71 3.80
C THR A 100 8.77 -1.96 4.80
N VAL A 101 8.39 -0.89 5.50
CA VAL A 101 7.24 -0.85 6.39
C VAL A 101 6.17 0.01 5.72
N VAL A 102 4.92 -0.43 5.82
CA VAL A 102 3.75 0.31 5.33
C VAL A 102 2.86 0.66 6.51
N GLN A 103 2.48 1.93 6.61
CA GLN A 103 1.66 2.45 7.69
C GLN A 103 0.32 2.95 7.15
N LEU A 104 -0.74 2.64 7.87
CA LEU A 104 -2.10 3.15 7.66
C LEU A 104 -2.52 4.00 8.84
N PHE A 105 -3.45 4.93 8.61
CA PHE A 105 -4.00 5.81 9.65
C PHE A 105 -2.91 6.60 10.38
N TYR A 106 -1.94 7.08 9.61
CA TYR A 106 -0.73 7.76 10.09
C TYR A 106 -0.90 9.28 10.22
N ASP A 107 -2.09 9.79 9.94
CA ASP A 107 -2.48 11.19 9.82
C ASP A 107 -2.99 11.80 11.12
N VAL A 108 -3.02 11.04 12.22
CA VAL A 108 -3.41 11.55 13.54
C VAL A 108 -2.20 12.18 14.24
N ASP A 109 -2.22 13.51 14.38
CA ASP A 109 -1.15 14.26 15.05
C ASP A 109 -1.01 13.85 16.52
N GLY A 110 0.23 13.55 16.93
CA GLY A 110 0.60 13.27 18.32
C GLY A 110 0.19 11.89 18.86
N ASP A 111 -0.75 11.19 18.22
CA ASP A 111 -1.21 9.86 18.63
C ASP A 111 -0.86 8.79 17.58
N LYS A 112 0.12 7.95 17.91
CA LYS A 112 0.54 6.82 17.07
C LYS A 112 -0.16 5.51 17.40
N THR A 113 -1.05 5.47 18.41
CA THR A 113 -1.69 4.23 18.87
C THR A 113 -2.65 3.64 17.83
N GLY A 114 -3.22 4.49 16.96
CA GLY A 114 -4.09 4.08 15.85
C GLY A 114 -3.35 3.59 14.60
N VAL A 115 -2.02 3.78 14.52
CA VAL A 115 -1.25 3.46 13.31
C VAL A 115 -1.16 1.96 13.12
N LYS A 116 -1.69 1.48 11.99
CA LYS A 116 -1.61 0.07 11.61
C LYS A 116 -0.42 -0.18 10.70
N VAL A 117 0.23 -1.34 10.85
CA VAL A 117 1.47 -1.67 10.14
C VAL A 117 1.29 -2.91 9.27
N LEU A 118 1.81 -2.85 8.04
CA LEU A 118 2.05 -3.99 7.17
C LEU A 118 3.54 -4.08 6.87
N HIS A 119 4.03 -5.30 6.64
CA HIS A 119 5.43 -5.51 6.26
C HIS A 119 5.54 -5.89 4.79
N GLY A 120 6.46 -5.27 4.05
CA GLY A 120 6.72 -5.66 2.68
C GLY A 120 7.30 -7.09 2.59
N GLU A 121 6.89 -7.82 1.56
CA GLU A 121 7.30 -9.20 1.27
C GLU A 121 8.10 -9.26 -0.04
N SER A 122 7.59 -8.65 -1.11
CA SER A 122 8.12 -8.79 -2.46
C SER A 122 7.53 -7.74 -3.41
N VAL A 123 8.20 -7.49 -4.53
CA VAL A 123 7.68 -6.77 -5.70
C VAL A 123 7.23 -7.81 -6.73
N ARG A 124 6.06 -7.62 -7.36
CA ARG A 124 5.52 -8.58 -8.35
C ARG A 124 5.46 -8.06 -9.76
N HIS A 125 5.27 -6.77 -9.89
CA HIS A 125 5.32 -6.07 -11.14
C HIS A 125 5.98 -4.73 -10.88
N GLY A 126 6.84 -4.30 -11.78
CA GLY A 126 7.52 -3.02 -11.71
C GLY A 126 7.96 -2.62 -13.09
N THR A 127 7.86 -1.34 -13.40
CA THR A 127 8.39 -0.76 -14.62
C THR A 127 9.23 0.46 -14.27
N LEU A 128 10.43 0.52 -14.83
CA LEU A 128 11.31 1.69 -14.73
C LEU A 128 10.73 2.88 -15.51
N ALA A 129 10.16 2.61 -16.69
CA ALA A 129 9.64 3.66 -17.58
C ALA A 129 8.38 4.34 -17.01
N GLY A 130 7.51 3.58 -16.35
CA GLY A 130 6.31 4.12 -15.70
C GLY A 130 6.52 4.54 -14.24
N ASP A 131 7.68 4.23 -13.66
CA ASP A 131 8.03 4.44 -12.25
C ASP A 131 6.95 4.00 -11.26
N TRP A 132 6.29 2.88 -11.54
CA TRP A 132 5.32 2.28 -10.63
C TRP A 132 5.58 0.79 -10.46
N CYS A 133 5.34 0.31 -9.24
CA CYS A 133 5.44 -1.08 -8.88
C CYS A 133 4.26 -1.53 -8.01
N ASP A 134 3.99 -2.83 -8.05
CA ASP A 134 3.04 -3.51 -7.19
C ASP A 134 3.83 -4.34 -6.16
N MET A 135 3.84 -3.87 -4.92
CA MET A 135 4.44 -4.52 -3.77
C MET A 135 3.39 -5.40 -3.05
N ARG A 136 3.78 -6.62 -2.67
CA ARG A 136 3.02 -7.43 -1.72
C ARG A 136 3.50 -7.11 -0.31
N CYS A 137 2.55 -6.81 0.55
CA CYS A 137 2.71 -6.67 1.99
C CYS A 137 1.98 -7.80 2.71
N VAL A 138 2.34 -8.03 3.96
CA VAL A 138 1.73 -9.04 4.82
C VAL A 138 1.34 -8.45 6.16
N THR A 139 0.23 -8.95 6.70
CA THR A 139 -0.22 -8.68 8.06
C THR A 139 -0.97 -9.88 8.61
N HIS A 140 -0.92 -10.03 9.93
CA HIS A 140 -1.74 -11.00 10.68
C HIS A 140 -2.82 -10.29 11.53
N ASP A 141 -3.00 -8.97 11.38
CA ASP A 141 -4.13 -8.24 11.94
C ASP A 141 -5.37 -8.50 11.07
N MET A 142 -6.19 -9.46 11.47
CA MET A 142 -7.34 -9.91 10.67
C MET A 142 -8.52 -8.94 10.71
N GLU A 143 -8.62 -8.13 11.77
CA GLU A 143 -9.62 -7.06 11.87
C GLU A 143 -9.32 -5.95 10.86
N LEU A 144 -8.04 -5.55 10.75
CA LEU A 144 -7.59 -4.64 9.70
C LEU A 144 -7.88 -5.21 8.31
N VAL A 145 -7.66 -6.51 8.10
CA VAL A 145 -7.92 -7.16 6.81
C VAL A 145 -9.39 -7.09 6.43
N ASP A 146 -10.32 -7.30 7.37
CA ASP A 146 -11.76 -7.15 7.12
C ASP A 146 -12.10 -5.70 6.77
N HIS A 147 -11.63 -4.75 7.59
CA HIS A 147 -11.83 -3.33 7.33
C HIS A 147 -11.34 -2.92 5.92
N LEU A 148 -10.13 -3.33 5.55
CA LEU A 148 -9.56 -2.98 4.24
C LEU A 148 -10.34 -3.60 3.07
N LYS A 149 -10.88 -4.82 3.24
CA LYS A 149 -11.73 -5.45 2.21
C LYS A 149 -13.03 -4.70 2.04
N ASP A 150 -13.69 -4.34 3.12
CA ASP A 150 -14.94 -3.59 3.09
C ASP A 150 -14.73 -2.20 2.50
N THR A 151 -13.68 -1.49 2.91
CA THR A 151 -13.31 -0.18 2.35
C THR A 151 -12.97 -0.27 0.87
N TRP A 152 -12.21 -1.28 0.44
CA TRP A 152 -11.92 -1.49 -0.98
C TRP A 152 -13.18 -1.79 -1.80
N GLY A 153 -14.09 -2.62 -1.28
CA GLY A 153 -15.38 -2.91 -1.90
C GLY A 153 -16.23 -1.65 -2.08
N ARG A 154 -16.32 -0.82 -1.03
CA ARG A 154 -17.00 0.49 -1.08
C ARG A 154 -16.36 1.42 -2.09
N TRP A 155 -15.03 1.57 -2.07
CA TRP A 155 -14.28 2.42 -3.01
C TRP A 155 -14.55 2.01 -4.46
N ARG A 156 -14.48 0.71 -4.77
CA ARG A 156 -14.70 0.20 -6.13
C ARG A 156 -16.14 0.37 -6.60
N TRP A 157 -17.11 0.18 -5.71
CA TRP A 157 -18.52 0.42 -6.02
C TRP A 157 -18.78 1.91 -6.28
N LEU A 158 -18.28 2.81 -5.43
CA LEU A 158 -18.40 4.26 -5.61
C LEU A 158 -17.73 4.73 -6.90
N GLU A 159 -16.53 4.23 -7.20
CA GLU A 159 -15.83 4.52 -8.46
C GLU A 159 -16.68 4.17 -9.68
N THR A 160 -17.28 2.98 -9.67
CA THR A 160 -18.14 2.50 -10.76
C THR A 160 -19.39 3.37 -10.89
N LYS A 161 -20.06 3.65 -9.77
CA LYS A 161 -21.27 4.48 -9.72
C LYS A 161 -21.02 5.89 -10.23
N ILE A 162 -19.95 6.55 -9.75
CA ILE A 162 -19.56 7.89 -10.16
C ILE A 162 -19.21 7.89 -11.66
N ASN A 163 -18.37 6.97 -12.12
CA ASN A 163 -17.99 6.90 -13.53
C ASN A 163 -19.21 6.72 -14.45
N GLN A 164 -20.20 5.89 -14.06
CA GLN A 164 -21.44 5.73 -14.81
C GLN A 164 -22.27 7.02 -14.87
N ASN A 165 -22.39 7.73 -13.75
CA ASN A 165 -23.13 8.99 -13.68
C ASN A 165 -22.49 10.09 -14.55
N TYR A 166 -21.15 10.15 -14.60
CA TYR A 166 -20.44 11.16 -15.38
C TYR A 166 -20.21 10.75 -16.84
N ALA A 167 -20.25 9.47 -17.20
CA ALA A 167 -20.10 9.01 -18.57
C ALA A 167 -21.25 9.45 -19.49
N THR A 168 -22.45 9.65 -18.94
CA THR A 168 -23.64 10.11 -19.68
C THR A 168 -23.87 11.62 -19.55
N HIS A 169 -22.98 12.33 -18.83
CA HIS A 169 -23.13 13.75 -18.59
C HIS A 169 -22.71 14.57 -19.83
N PRO A 170 -23.49 15.60 -20.23
CA PRO A 170 -23.20 16.38 -21.43
C PRO A 170 -21.91 17.22 -21.36
N ASP A 171 -21.38 17.45 -20.14
CA ASP A 171 -20.06 18.04 -19.92
C ASP A 171 -19.32 17.23 -18.84
N PRO A 172 -18.59 16.15 -19.20
CA PRO A 172 -17.93 15.27 -18.25
C PRO A 172 -16.58 15.86 -17.83
N ARG A 173 -16.59 16.80 -16.89
CA ARG A 173 -15.37 17.40 -16.33
C ARG A 173 -15.31 17.20 -14.81
N LEU A 174 -15.03 15.97 -14.38
CA LEU A 174 -14.68 15.71 -12.97
C LEU A 174 -13.20 15.37 -12.87
N ALA A 175 -12.43 16.26 -12.25
CA ALA A 175 -11.07 16.00 -11.81
C ALA A 175 -11.03 16.18 -10.29
N VAL A 176 -10.69 15.12 -9.57
CA VAL A 176 -10.50 15.15 -8.12
C VAL A 176 -9.02 15.04 -7.85
N VAL A 177 -8.41 16.13 -7.39
CA VAL A 177 -7.02 16.15 -6.96
C VAL A 177 -6.99 16.03 -5.44
N VAL A 178 -6.53 14.88 -4.95
CA VAL A 178 -6.32 14.65 -3.51
C VAL A 178 -4.85 14.91 -3.21
N ARG A 179 -4.55 15.95 -2.45
CA ARG A 179 -3.19 16.29 -2.02
C ARG A 179 -2.99 15.86 -0.58
N TRP A 180 -2.11 14.90 -0.36
CA TRP A 180 -1.64 14.52 0.97
C TRP A 180 -0.38 15.32 1.28
N LEU A 181 -0.44 16.19 2.31
CA LEU A 181 0.73 16.91 2.79
C LEU A 181 1.55 15.95 3.66
N LEU A 182 2.71 15.53 3.15
CA LEU A 182 3.73 14.87 3.94
C LEU A 182 4.51 15.98 4.67
N TRP A 183 4.27 16.13 5.97
CA TRP A 183 5.05 17.00 6.86
C TRP A 183 6.20 16.21 7.50
#